data_AF-A0A0C3NDZ2-F1
#
_entry.id   AF-A0A0C3NDZ2-F1
#
_cell.length_a   1.000
_cell.length_b   1.000
_cell.length_c   1.000
_cell.angle_alpha   90.00
_cell.angle_beta   90.00
_cell.angle_gamma   90.00
#
_symmetry.space_group_name_H-M   'P 1'
#
loop_
_entity.id
_entity.type
_entity.pdbx_description
1 polymer ?
#
loop_
_entity_poly.entity_id
_entity_poly.type
_entity_poly.pdbx_seq_one_letter_code
_entity_poly.pdbx_strand_id
1 'polypeptide(L)'
;MDSPTFDLTQGYSSPWNSFIIDHLLDEFQRRGNEEHWPVMKSNDYMLEILRERYRRLHTTWRKAQPRITTKGTVETSAEIEERLVVERTRVLKEGRQTTRRRNKYQRRCAVLEHMVALKKDSTNGEGDLCAWQWLLQLIHTLGKHGMSSEDSDIDNNVMTIL
;
A
#
# COMPACT_ATOMS: atom_id res chain seq x y z
N MET A 1 -30.67 6.81 -18.23
CA MET A 1 -29.74 6.34 -19.27
C MET A 1 -28.64 5.59 -18.57
N ASP A 2 -28.29 4.40 -19.05
CA ASP A 2 -27.21 3.62 -18.47
C ASP A 2 -25.88 4.35 -18.64
N SER A 3 -25.13 4.50 -17.55
CA SER A 3 -23.80 5.10 -17.59
C SER A 3 -22.88 4.23 -18.45
N PRO A 4 -22.06 4.80 -19.34
CA PRO A 4 -21.11 4.01 -20.13
C PRO A 4 -20.16 3.24 -19.22
N THR A 5 -19.94 1.96 -19.52
CA THR A 5 -19.12 1.04 -18.73
C THR A 5 -17.84 0.64 -19.48
N PHE A 6 -16.74 0.53 -18.74
CA PHE A 6 -15.44 0.13 -19.29
C PHE A 6 -15.48 -1.28 -19.88
N ASP A 7 -14.86 -1.46 -21.05
CA ASP A 7 -14.52 -2.77 -21.58
C ASP A 7 -13.19 -3.25 -20.95
N LEU A 8 -13.32 -4.05 -19.91
CA LEU A 8 -12.18 -4.58 -19.16
C LEU A 8 -11.39 -5.66 -19.91
N THR A 9 -11.85 -6.12 -21.07
CA THR A 9 -11.08 -7.04 -21.91
C THR A 9 -9.98 -6.34 -22.70
N GLN A 10 -10.03 -5.00 -22.79
CA GLN A 10 -9.09 -4.20 -23.57
C GLN A 10 -8.23 -3.27 -22.70
N GLY A 11 -7.25 -2.61 -23.32
CA GLY A 11 -6.46 -1.56 -22.65
C GLY A 11 -7.24 -0.25 -22.52
N TYR A 12 -6.72 0.68 -21.70
CA TYR A 12 -7.30 2.04 -21.60
C TYR A 12 -7.18 2.82 -22.92
N SER A 13 -6.23 2.45 -23.78
CA SER A 13 -6.00 3.06 -25.08
C SER A 13 -6.91 2.50 -26.18
N SER A 14 -7.83 1.58 -25.86
CA SER A 14 -8.83 1.17 -26.84
C SER A 14 -9.74 2.34 -27.19
N PRO A 15 -10.32 2.40 -28.40
CA PRO A 15 -11.23 3.47 -28.79
C PRO A 15 -12.37 3.66 -27.79
N TRP A 16 -12.98 2.56 -27.33
CA TRP A 16 -14.08 2.61 -26.36
C TRP A 16 -13.66 3.10 -24.97
N ASN A 17 -12.56 2.55 -24.41
CA ASN A 17 -12.13 2.95 -23.08
C ASN A 17 -11.53 4.36 -23.05
N SER A 18 -10.89 4.79 -24.14
CA SER A 18 -10.41 6.17 -24.29
C SER A 18 -11.58 7.14 -24.31
N PHE A 19 -12.63 6.82 -25.09
CA PHE A 19 -13.88 7.61 -25.10
C PHE A 19 -14.50 7.73 -23.70
N ILE A 20 -14.54 6.65 -22.91
CA ILE A 20 -15.08 6.71 -21.54
C ILE A 20 -14.19 7.59 -20.65
N ILE A 21 -12.86 7.49 -20.77
CA ILE A 21 -11.94 8.34 -19.99
C ILE A 21 -12.15 9.82 -20.33
N ASP A 22 -12.27 10.15 -21.61
CA ASP A 22 -12.51 11.52 -22.06
C ASP A 22 -13.88 12.01 -21.59
N HIS A 23 -14.93 11.18 -21.69
CA HIS A 23 -16.25 11.50 -21.16
C HIS A 23 -16.25 11.76 -19.63
N LEU A 24 -15.50 10.96 -18.87
CA LEU A 24 -15.34 11.17 -17.42
C LEU A 24 -14.56 12.45 -17.11
N LEU A 25 -13.60 12.83 -17.95
CA LEU A 25 -12.86 14.08 -17.81
C LEU A 25 -13.77 15.29 -18.06
N ASP A 26 -14.59 15.23 -19.11
CA ASP A 26 -15.57 16.28 -19.43
C ASP A 26 -16.60 16.43 -18.30
N GLU A 27 -17.12 15.32 -17.77
CA GLU A 27 -18.05 15.33 -16.64
C GLU A 27 -17.40 15.89 -15.37
N PHE A 28 -16.12 15.57 -15.12
CA PHE A 28 -15.37 16.12 -14.00
C PHE A 28 -15.22 17.65 -14.11
N GLN A 29 -14.91 18.15 -15.31
CA GLN A 29 -14.83 19.60 -15.55
C GLN A 29 -16.18 20.28 -15.41
N ARG A 30 -17.22 19.69 -16.01
CA ARG A 30 -18.59 20.21 -15.93
C ARG A 30 -19.03 20.39 -14.48
N ARG A 31 -18.84 19.35 -13.66
CA ARG A 31 -19.18 19.41 -12.22
C ARG A 31 -18.32 20.40 -11.46
N GLY A 32 -17.01 20.43 -11.70
CA GLY A 32 -16.16 21.39 -10.99
C GLY A 32 -16.51 22.84 -11.31
N ASN A 33 -17.01 23.13 -12.53
CA ASN A 33 -17.51 24.45 -12.90
C ASN A 33 -18.87 24.74 -12.26
N GLU A 34 -19.82 23.80 -12.31
CA GLU A 34 -21.16 23.95 -11.71
C GLU A 34 -21.10 24.12 -10.19
N GLU A 35 -20.27 23.32 -9.53
CA GLU A 35 -20.09 23.32 -8.07
C GLU A 35 -19.05 24.35 -7.60
N HIS A 36 -18.48 25.15 -8.51
CA HIS A 36 -17.52 26.22 -8.21
C HIS A 36 -16.35 25.74 -7.34
N TRP A 37 -15.73 24.61 -7.71
CA TRP A 37 -14.65 24.04 -6.91
C TRP A 37 -13.45 25.00 -6.79
N PRO A 38 -12.87 25.16 -5.59
CA PRO A 38 -11.84 26.17 -5.33
C PRO A 38 -10.52 25.89 -6.07
N VAL A 39 -10.29 24.65 -6.49
CA VAL A 39 -9.09 24.24 -7.23
C VAL A 39 -9.47 23.26 -8.32
N MET A 40 -9.33 23.67 -9.57
CA MET A 40 -9.33 22.79 -10.73
C MET A 40 -7.91 22.34 -11.04
N LYS A 41 -7.74 21.04 -11.27
CA LYS A 41 -6.46 20.48 -11.76
C LYS A 41 -6.42 20.53 -13.28
N SER A 42 -5.21 20.52 -13.84
CA SER A 42 -5.05 20.46 -15.29
C SER A 42 -5.65 19.17 -15.87
N ASN A 43 -6.10 19.25 -17.12
CA ASN A 43 -6.67 18.12 -17.83
C ASN A 43 -5.69 16.95 -17.90
N ASP A 44 -4.44 17.21 -18.23
CA ASP A 44 -3.39 16.19 -18.30
C ASP A 44 -3.22 15.44 -16.97
N TYR A 45 -3.25 16.17 -15.86
CA TYR A 45 -3.17 15.57 -14.53
C TYR A 45 -4.37 14.67 -14.24
N MET A 46 -5.58 15.14 -14.53
CA MET A 46 -6.81 14.38 -14.31
C MET A 46 -6.90 13.16 -15.22
N LEU A 47 -6.49 13.30 -16.47
CA LEU A 47 -6.40 12.23 -17.45
C LEU A 47 -5.46 11.12 -16.95
N GLU A 48 -4.30 11.47 -16.39
CA GLU A 48 -3.38 10.47 -15.84
C GLU A 48 -3.97 9.77 -14.62
N ILE A 49 -4.70 10.50 -13.75
CA ILE A 49 -5.43 9.88 -12.64
C ILE A 49 -6.47 8.89 -13.15
N LEU A 50 -7.25 9.25 -14.18
CA LEU A 50 -8.29 8.38 -14.75
C LEU A 50 -7.67 7.12 -15.37
N ARG A 51 -6.59 7.27 -16.13
CA ARG A 51 -5.81 6.15 -16.69
C ARG A 51 -5.26 5.26 -15.59
N GLU A 52 -4.69 5.84 -14.54
CA GLU A 52 -4.17 5.08 -13.40
C GLU A 52 -5.28 4.32 -12.66
N ARG A 53 -6.45 4.94 -12.46
CA ARG A 53 -7.63 4.26 -11.89
C ARG A 53 -8.09 3.12 -12.79
N TYR A 54 -8.12 3.29 -14.11
CA TYR A 54 -8.40 2.20 -15.04
C TYR A 54 -7.39 1.05 -14.89
N ARG A 55 -6.08 1.35 -14.87
CA ARG A 55 -5.04 0.31 -14.73
C ARG A 55 -5.24 -0.52 -13.45
N ARG A 56 -5.62 0.12 -12.34
CA ARG A 56 -5.94 -0.57 -11.08
C ARG A 56 -7.19 -1.43 -11.21
N LEU A 57 -8.27 -0.89 -11.78
CA LEU A 57 -9.51 -1.65 -12.03
C LEU A 57 -9.23 -2.88 -12.90
N HIS A 58 -8.55 -2.69 -14.03
CA HIS A 58 -8.18 -3.75 -14.95
C HIS A 58 -7.29 -4.82 -14.29
N THR A 59 -6.37 -4.42 -13.40
CA THR A 59 -5.54 -5.36 -12.63
C THR A 59 -6.38 -6.18 -11.65
N THR A 60 -7.31 -5.55 -10.95
CA THR A 60 -8.24 -6.25 -10.05
C THR A 60 -9.14 -7.22 -10.81
N TRP A 61 -9.71 -6.78 -11.94
CA TRP A 61 -10.54 -7.63 -12.79
C TRP A 61 -9.78 -8.84 -13.34
N ARG A 62 -8.53 -8.66 -13.80
CA ARG A 62 -7.67 -9.77 -14.23
C ARG A 62 -7.38 -10.76 -13.11
N LYS A 63 -7.19 -10.28 -11.87
CA LYS A 63 -7.01 -11.16 -10.70
C LYS A 63 -8.29 -11.93 -10.33
N ALA A 64 -9.45 -11.37 -10.63
CA ALA A 64 -10.75 -11.99 -10.40
C ALA A 64 -11.17 -12.96 -11.52
N GLN A 65 -10.39 -13.10 -12.60
CA GLN A 65 -10.72 -14.07 -13.64
C GLN A 65 -10.61 -15.51 -13.12
N PRO A 66 -11.53 -16.41 -13.54
CA PRO A 66 -11.44 -17.83 -13.24
C PRO A 66 -10.13 -18.42 -13.73
N ARG A 67 -9.53 -19.30 -12.93
CA ARG A 67 -8.36 -20.10 -13.32
C ARG A 67 -8.72 -21.57 -13.39
N ILE A 68 -7.84 -22.34 -14.03
CA ILE A 68 -7.92 -23.80 -14.01
C ILE A 68 -7.33 -24.28 -12.68
N THR A 69 -8.11 -25.07 -11.96
CA THR A 69 -7.72 -25.69 -10.68
C THR A 69 -6.69 -26.80 -10.90
N THR A 70 -6.08 -27.29 -9.81
CA THR A 70 -5.18 -28.46 -9.86
C THR A 70 -5.86 -29.74 -10.36
N LYS A 71 -7.19 -29.79 -10.33
CA LYS A 71 -8.00 -30.92 -10.83
C LYS A 71 -8.37 -30.78 -12.31
N GLY A 72 -7.91 -29.71 -12.97
CA GLY A 72 -8.21 -29.43 -14.38
C GLY A 72 -9.60 -28.81 -14.62
N THR A 73 -10.34 -28.46 -13.57
CA THR A 73 -11.65 -27.80 -13.68
C THR A 73 -11.51 -26.28 -13.61
N VAL A 74 -12.47 -25.53 -14.16
CA VAL A 74 -12.52 -24.07 -13.98
C VAL A 74 -13.00 -23.76 -12.56
N GLU A 75 -12.36 -22.79 -11.91
CA GLU A 75 -12.79 -22.29 -10.59
C GLU A 75 -14.23 -21.78 -10.63
N THR A 76 -14.98 -22.12 -9.59
CA THR A 76 -16.30 -21.56 -9.29
C THR A 76 -16.19 -20.13 -8.76
N SER A 77 -17.30 -19.39 -8.76
CA SER A 77 -17.35 -18.05 -8.16
C SER A 77 -16.92 -18.04 -6.69
N ALA A 78 -17.31 -19.06 -5.92
CA ALA A 78 -16.93 -19.21 -4.52
C ALA A 78 -15.42 -19.42 -4.35
N GLU A 79 -14.80 -20.27 -5.18
CA GLU A 79 -13.34 -20.49 -5.14
C GLU A 79 -12.55 -19.24 -5.55
N ILE A 80 -13.06 -18.46 -6.52
CA ILE A 80 -12.46 -17.17 -6.90
C ILE A 80 -12.51 -16.19 -5.73
N GLU A 81 -13.67 -16.07 -5.07
CA GLU A 81 -13.85 -15.19 -3.91
C GLU A 81 -12.91 -15.58 -2.77
N GLU A 82 -12.89 -16.86 -2.40
CA GLU A 82 -12.00 -17.39 -1.36
C GLU A 82 -10.53 -17.06 -1.67
N ARG A 83 -10.09 -17.31 -2.91
CA ARG A 83 -8.73 -16.97 -3.34
C ARG A 83 -8.43 -15.48 -3.19
N LEU A 84 -9.35 -14.60 -3.59
CA LEU A 84 -9.17 -13.15 -3.47
C LEU A 84 -9.12 -12.70 -2.00
N VAL A 85 -9.92 -13.31 -1.13
CA VAL A 85 -9.92 -13.04 0.32
C VAL A 85 -8.61 -13.50 0.98
N VAL A 86 -8.15 -14.71 0.65
CA VAL A 86 -6.87 -15.26 1.16
C VAL A 86 -5.71 -14.37 0.74
N GLU A 87 -5.64 -14.00 -0.56
CA GLU A 87 -4.57 -13.13 -1.07
C GLU A 87 -4.63 -11.73 -0.42
N ARG A 88 -5.82 -11.14 -0.28
CA ARG A 88 -5.98 -9.86 0.40
C ARG A 88 -5.50 -9.94 1.85
N THR A 89 -5.85 -11.00 2.55
CA THR A 89 -5.45 -11.21 3.95
C THR A 89 -3.93 -11.36 4.08
N ARG A 90 -3.30 -12.12 3.17
CA ARG A 90 -1.85 -12.29 3.09
C ARG A 90 -1.13 -10.96 2.86
N VAL A 91 -1.53 -10.20 1.83
CA VAL A 91 -0.94 -8.90 1.50
C VAL A 91 -1.09 -7.90 2.66
N LEU A 92 -2.27 -7.87 3.31
CA LEU A 92 -2.48 -7.00 4.47
C LEU A 92 -1.62 -7.42 5.68
N LYS A 93 -1.44 -8.72 5.92
CA LYS A 93 -0.55 -9.23 6.98
C LYS A 93 0.89 -8.81 6.72
N GLU A 94 1.41 -9.01 5.50
CA GLU A 94 2.75 -8.61 5.08
C GLU A 94 2.95 -7.09 5.17
N GLY A 95 1.95 -6.31 4.75
CA GLY A 95 1.97 -4.86 4.84
C GLY A 95 2.04 -4.36 6.28
N ARG A 96 1.23 -4.94 7.18
CA ARG A 96 1.29 -4.63 8.63
C ARG A 96 2.67 -4.98 9.19
N GLN A 97 3.19 -6.17 8.90
CA GLN A 97 4.50 -6.61 9.39
C GLN A 97 5.62 -5.68 8.90
N THR A 98 5.62 -5.30 7.63
CA THR A 98 6.58 -4.36 7.04
C THR A 98 6.51 -2.98 7.70
N THR A 99 5.29 -2.48 7.93
CA THR A 99 5.06 -1.20 8.60
C THR A 99 5.56 -1.23 10.04
N ARG A 100 5.24 -2.28 10.80
CA ARG A 100 5.73 -2.46 12.17
C ARG A 100 7.27 -2.46 12.22
N ARG A 101 7.92 -3.24 11.35
CA ARG A 101 9.39 -3.29 11.24
C ARG A 101 10.00 -1.93 10.94
N ARG A 102 9.43 -1.20 9.97
CA ARG A 102 9.85 0.16 9.63
C ARG A 102 9.72 1.12 10.81
N ASN A 103 8.57 1.13 11.48
CA ASN A 103 8.30 2.01 12.61
C ASN A 103 9.19 1.66 13.82
N LYS A 104 9.47 0.37 14.05
CA LYS A 104 10.40 -0.08 15.10
C LYS A 104 11.82 0.40 14.83
N TYR A 105 12.30 0.24 13.59
CA TYR A 105 13.61 0.74 13.17
C TYR A 105 13.72 2.25 13.35
N GLN A 106 12.77 3.02 12.80
CA GLN A 106 12.77 4.48 12.90
C GLN A 106 12.76 4.96 14.36
N ARG A 107 11.92 4.36 15.22
CA ARG A 107 11.90 4.69 16.65
C ARG A 107 13.23 4.39 17.34
N ARG A 108 13.86 3.25 17.05
CA ARG A 108 15.16 2.89 17.64
C ARG A 108 16.26 3.85 17.20
N CYS A 109 16.32 4.21 15.92
CA CYS A 109 17.27 5.23 15.44
C CYS A 109 17.06 6.56 16.17
N ALA A 110 15.83 7.09 16.19
CA ALA A 110 15.54 8.38 16.81
C ALA A 110 15.90 8.41 18.30
N VAL A 111 15.59 7.36 19.06
CA VAL A 111 15.93 7.28 20.49
C VAL A 111 17.45 7.21 20.69
N LEU A 112 18.17 6.40 19.90
CA LEU A 112 19.61 6.24 20.04
C LEU A 112 20.37 7.50 19.61
N GLU A 113 19.94 8.16 18.53
CA GLU A 113 20.47 9.46 18.12
C GLU A 113 20.31 10.50 19.23
N HIS A 114 19.13 10.57 19.84
CA HIS A 114 18.87 11.47 20.96
C HIS A 114 19.72 11.14 22.19
N MET A 115 19.86 9.85 22.55
CA MET A 115 20.71 9.42 23.66
C MET A 115 22.18 9.76 23.44
N VAL A 116 22.69 9.54 22.22
CA VAL A 116 24.06 9.91 21.85
C VAL A 116 24.27 11.42 21.95
N ALA A 117 23.30 12.23 21.53
CA ALA A 117 23.36 13.69 21.67
C ALA A 117 23.41 14.11 23.15
N LEU A 118 22.48 13.64 23.98
CA LEU A 118 22.46 13.95 25.42
C LEU A 118 23.75 13.57 26.14
N LYS A 119 24.34 12.42 25.77
CA LYS A 119 25.57 11.91 26.38
C LYS A 119 26.82 12.66 25.92
N LYS A 120 26.83 13.20 24.70
CA LYS A 120 27.89 14.11 24.22
C LYS A 120 27.88 15.45 24.94
N ASP A 121 26.69 15.96 25.26
CA ASP A 121 26.51 17.28 25.88
C ASP A 121 26.68 17.26 27.41
N SER A 122 26.77 16.06 28.01
CA SER A 122 26.94 15.90 29.46
C SER A 122 28.41 16.08 29.88
N THR A 123 28.67 17.02 30.79
CA THR A 123 30.01 17.35 31.34
C THR A 123 30.70 16.23 32.13
N ASN A 124 29.99 15.14 32.46
CA ASN A 124 30.51 13.95 33.15
C ASN A 124 30.70 12.75 32.19
N GLY A 125 30.96 13.03 30.92
CA GLY A 125 31.04 12.03 29.87
C GLY A 125 32.24 11.12 30.02
N GLU A 126 32.03 9.85 30.36
CA GLU A 126 32.94 8.76 29.97
C GLU A 126 32.41 7.33 30.19
N GLY A 127 31.31 7.11 30.92
CA GLY A 127 30.90 5.74 31.26
C GLY A 127 30.35 4.89 30.10
N ASP A 128 29.48 5.45 29.26
CA ASP A 128 28.64 4.64 28.36
C ASP A 128 28.42 5.22 26.94
N LEU A 129 28.99 6.39 26.60
CA LEU A 129 28.81 7.01 25.28
C LEU A 129 29.23 6.07 24.13
N CYS A 130 30.38 5.40 24.27
CA CYS A 130 30.86 4.44 23.28
C CYS A 130 29.89 3.28 23.09
N ALA A 131 29.24 2.80 24.16
CA ALA A 131 28.25 1.74 24.09
C ALA A 131 27.00 2.19 23.33
N TRP A 132 26.51 3.42 23.56
CA TRP A 132 25.38 3.99 22.82
C TRP A 132 25.68 4.22 21.34
N GLN A 133 26.89 4.69 21.01
CA GLN A 133 27.34 4.86 19.63
C GLN A 133 27.48 3.51 18.91
N TRP A 134 28.06 2.52 19.57
CA TRP A 134 28.14 1.16 19.04
C TRP A 134 26.75 0.57 18.80
N LEU A 135 25.81 0.76 19.74
CA LEU A 135 24.44 0.29 19.58
C LEU A 135 23.74 0.98 18.40
N LEU A 136 23.94 2.29 18.21
CA LEU A 136 23.42 3.01 17.05
C LEU A 136 23.99 2.47 15.73
N GLN A 137 25.30 2.24 15.67
CA GLN A 137 25.97 1.64 14.51
C GLN A 137 25.45 0.22 14.22
N LEU A 138 25.23 -0.59 15.26
CA LEU A 138 24.65 -1.92 15.14
C LEU A 138 23.24 -1.86 14.53
N ILE A 139 22.38 -0.98 15.03
CA ILE A 139 21.01 -0.81 14.50
C ILE A 139 21.03 -0.33 13.04
N HIS A 140 21.94 0.57 12.67
CA HIS A 140 22.12 1.00 11.27
C HIS A 140 22.57 -0.15 10.37
N THR A 141 23.49 -0.98 10.87
CA THR A 141 24.02 -2.14 10.14
C THR A 141 22.94 -3.20 9.91
N LEU A 142 22.11 -3.47 10.91
CA LEU A 142 20.98 -4.40 10.80
C LEU A 142 19.85 -3.87 9.89
N GLY A 143 19.71 -2.54 9.82
CA GLY A 143 18.74 -1.87 8.97
C GLY A 143 17.28 -2.23 9.28
N LYS A 144 16.37 -1.80 8.41
CA LYS A 144 14.92 -2.00 8.58
C LYS A 144 14.48 -3.47 8.56
N HIS A 145 15.29 -4.36 7.99
CA HIS A 145 14.96 -5.77 7.81
C HIS A 145 15.61 -6.70 8.86
N GLY A 146 16.69 -6.29 9.53
CA GLY A 146 17.36 -7.06 10.58
C GLY A 146 16.63 -7.07 11.94
N MET A 147 15.43 -6.47 12.02
CA MET A 147 14.67 -6.30 13.26
C MET A 147 13.73 -7.47 13.59
N SER A 148 13.97 -8.65 13.01
CA SER A 148 12.92 -9.62 12.66
C SER A 148 12.48 -10.63 13.73
N SER A 149 13.07 -10.69 14.92
CA SER A 149 12.89 -11.88 15.78
C SER A 149 11.55 -11.99 16.54
N GLU A 150 10.77 -10.93 16.71
CA GLU A 150 9.54 -10.95 17.55
C GLU A 150 8.23 -10.89 16.75
N ASP A 151 8.30 -10.60 15.45
CA ASP A 151 7.12 -10.39 14.59
C ASP A 151 6.69 -11.65 13.83
N SER A 152 7.23 -12.82 14.17
CA SER A 152 6.96 -14.06 13.42
C SER A 152 5.79 -14.89 13.94
N ASP A 153 5.27 -14.68 15.16
CA ASP A 153 4.26 -15.62 15.68
C ASP A 153 3.31 -15.10 16.78
N ILE A 154 3.18 -13.78 16.98
CA ILE A 154 2.22 -13.26 17.99
C ILE A 154 0.93 -12.85 17.30
N ASP A 155 0.04 -13.84 17.23
CA ASP A 155 -1.40 -13.79 17.43
C ASP A 155 -2.17 -12.59 16.87
N ASN A 156 -2.81 -12.83 15.74
CA ASN A 156 -4.01 -12.12 15.32
C ASN A 156 -5.28 -12.86 15.81
N ASN A 157 -5.18 -13.72 16.84
CA ASN A 157 -6.35 -14.22 17.57
C ASN A 157 -6.93 -13.07 18.40
N VAL A 158 -7.68 -12.20 17.74
CA VAL A 158 -8.80 -11.56 18.43
C VAL A 158 -9.82 -12.68 18.64
N MET A 159 -9.77 -13.33 19.79
CA MET A 159 -10.91 -14.12 20.26
C MET A 159 -12.09 -13.15 20.34
N THR A 160 -12.97 -13.21 19.36
CA THR A 160 -14.28 -12.56 19.43
C THR A 160 -15.05 -13.28 20.53
N ILE A 161 -15.00 -12.74 21.74
CA ILE A 161 -15.88 -13.19 22.81
C ILE A 161 -17.29 -12.73 22.39
N LEU A 162 -18.15 -13.71 22.09
CA LEU A 162 -19.59 -13.53 21.88
C LEU A 162 -20.28 -13.13 23.19
#